data_AF-A0A6A6Z9E5-F1
#
_entry.id   AF-A0A6A6Z9E5-F1
#
_cell.length_a   1.000
_cell.length_b   1.000
_cell.length_c   1.000
_cell.angle_alpha   90.00
_cell.angle_beta   90.00
_cell.angle_gamma   90.00
#
_symmetry.space_group_name_H-M   'P 1'
#
loop_
_entity.id
_entity.type
_entity.pdbx_description
1 polymer ?
#
loop_
_entity_poly.entity_id
_entity_poly.type
_entity_poly.pdbx_seq_one_letter_code
_entity_poly.pdbx_strand_id
1 'polypeptide(L)'
;MAADPAEGAGPPRPPAANKRLIVCCDGTWNDSISTDSPVTNVSRISRCIPGLSDTGVVQLVSYHTGVGSGTSKPGNIIDGMTGRGVSANIRDAYSFLCHNYLEDERNKDEIVLIGFSRGAFTVRSIASFMTDVGLLEKAGLNYMLKLYGLWSNQLSRKREKDAMFPGIPPSTPKIRMRRLCRLLEDRNLLRRGVKIKVCAVWDTVGSLGVPLPGPIPQRASKKLAFVNSALLENIDVAVQALALNEHRKHFQPTVWSTNSRTKLRQCWFLGAHSDVGGGYEDTGLANLTLVWMIAQLTEFVYFDHRALLHLASHKQIGSTEKFVTKEREFGIGNIKNSVTGPFLLGGTKSRKPGQYLMNTHGLYRNPKTVPISTNETIHWTVRVLLGLGLRECPALRKYSTKLQNGTGIVWTLHSKGNVPRAVELREDEFCALEKDLLESWMKAEGYEQHAGANSGVSLGLFSEAKKYMSLSEILIPWLGETQKPTVHFPARVLLEPDEAITVGS
;
A
#
# COMPACT_ATOMS: atom_id res chain seq x y z
N MET A 1 36.89 59.20 -8.96
CA MET A 1 35.75 58.65 -8.20
C MET A 1 35.80 57.15 -8.37
N ALA A 2 36.16 56.43 -7.32
CA ALA A 2 36.12 54.97 -7.30
C ALA A 2 34.65 54.54 -7.13
N ALA A 3 34.18 53.65 -8.00
CA ALA A 3 32.87 53.02 -7.88
C ALA A 3 32.99 51.81 -6.95
N ASP A 4 32.16 51.79 -5.92
CA ASP A 4 32.05 50.74 -4.90
C ASP A 4 31.25 49.55 -5.47
N PRO A 5 31.77 48.31 -5.50
CA PRO A 5 31.02 47.15 -6.00
C PRO A 5 30.35 46.44 -4.83
N ALA A 6 29.27 47.02 -4.30
CA ALA A 6 28.50 46.42 -3.22
C ALA A 6 26.99 46.63 -3.43
N GLU A 7 26.43 46.14 -4.54
CA GLU A 7 24.99 45.94 -4.66
C GLU A 7 24.67 44.60 -5.33
N GLY A 8 23.88 43.77 -4.64
CA GLY A 8 23.14 42.68 -5.30
C GLY A 8 23.09 41.32 -4.64
N ALA A 9 23.49 41.14 -3.38
CA ALA A 9 23.14 39.92 -2.64
C ALA A 9 21.78 40.15 -1.95
N GLY A 10 20.69 39.67 -2.58
CA GLY A 10 19.37 39.65 -1.95
C GLY A 10 19.41 38.93 -0.59
N PRO A 11 18.38 39.12 0.26
CA PRO A 11 18.37 38.56 1.61
C PRO A 11 18.63 37.04 1.54
N PRO A 12 19.43 36.48 2.47
CA PRO A 12 19.72 35.06 2.48
C PRO A 12 18.40 34.29 2.54
N ARG A 13 18.16 33.44 1.53
CA ARG A 13 16.99 32.55 1.53
C ARG A 13 17.02 31.75 2.84
N PRO A 14 15.90 31.68 3.59
CA PRO A 14 15.84 30.80 4.75
C PRO A 14 16.19 29.38 4.30
N PRO A 15 16.86 28.57 5.15
CA PRO A 15 17.18 27.19 4.81
C PRO A 15 15.88 26.48 4.42
N ALA A 16 15.79 26.06 3.16
CA ALA A 16 14.60 25.43 2.63
C ALA A 16 14.51 24.02 3.21
N ALA A 17 13.77 23.82 4.31
CA ALA A 17 13.60 22.50 4.91
C ALA A 17 13.20 21.44 3.87
N ASN A 18 13.74 20.23 4.02
CA ASN A 18 13.39 19.08 3.19
C ASN A 18 11.88 18.95 3.06
N LYS A 19 11.38 18.63 1.86
CA LYS A 19 9.96 18.41 1.60
C LYS A 19 9.70 16.93 1.36
N ARG A 20 8.46 16.51 1.58
CA ARG A 20 7.99 15.15 1.28
C ARG A 20 7.11 15.18 0.05
N LEU A 21 7.51 14.48 -1.00
CA LEU A 21 6.70 14.26 -2.20
C LEU A 21 5.98 12.93 -2.05
N ILE A 22 4.65 12.99 -1.91
CA ILE A 22 3.83 11.82 -1.60
C ILE A 22 2.94 11.52 -2.80
N VAL A 23 3.22 10.42 -3.49
CA VAL A 23 2.44 9.97 -4.65
C VAL A 23 1.49 8.87 -4.21
N CYS A 24 0.20 9.12 -4.37
CA CYS A 24 -0.87 8.17 -4.05
C CYS A 24 -1.54 7.69 -5.35
N CYS A 25 -1.41 6.41 -5.68
CA CYS A 25 -2.05 5.81 -6.87
C CYS A 25 -3.12 4.80 -6.48
N ASP A 26 -4.37 5.05 -6.87
CA ASP A 26 -5.49 4.18 -6.52
C ASP A 26 -5.66 2.98 -7.49
N GLY A 27 -6.37 1.95 -7.02
CA GLY A 27 -6.79 0.79 -7.79
C GLY A 27 -7.82 1.15 -8.87
N THR A 28 -7.79 0.43 -9.98
CA THR A 28 -8.69 0.65 -11.13
C THR A 28 -10.14 0.41 -10.77
N TRP A 29 -11.02 1.18 -11.42
CA TRP A 29 -12.47 1.28 -11.12
C TRP A 29 -12.83 1.99 -9.82
N ASN A 30 -11.84 2.47 -9.07
CA ASN A 30 -12.08 3.36 -7.96
C ASN A 30 -11.85 4.79 -8.44
N ASP A 31 -12.92 5.57 -8.42
CA ASP A 31 -12.86 7.02 -8.48
C ASP A 31 -13.38 7.56 -7.15
N SER A 32 -12.58 8.39 -6.50
CA SER A 32 -12.94 9.07 -5.26
C SER A 32 -13.38 10.52 -5.50
N ILE A 33 -13.39 10.96 -6.76
CA ILE A 33 -13.63 12.33 -7.21
C ILE A 33 -14.88 12.42 -8.08
N SER A 34 -15.21 11.40 -8.88
CA SER A 34 -16.33 11.46 -9.86
C SER A 34 -17.46 10.43 -9.72
N THR A 35 -17.42 9.49 -8.77
CA THR A 35 -18.49 8.49 -8.58
C THR A 35 -18.95 8.39 -7.13
N ASP A 36 -20.22 8.03 -6.90
CA ASP A 36 -20.80 7.67 -5.59
C ASP A 36 -20.23 6.34 -5.03
N SER A 37 -19.07 5.91 -5.51
CA SER A 37 -18.46 4.66 -5.11
C SER A 37 -17.75 4.81 -3.76
N PRO A 38 -17.77 3.78 -2.91
CA PRO A 38 -17.03 3.78 -1.66
C PRO A 38 -15.54 4.09 -1.87
N VAL A 39 -14.98 4.91 -0.98
CA VAL A 39 -13.58 5.33 -1.06
C VAL A 39 -12.60 4.22 -0.67
N THR A 40 -11.42 4.23 -1.28
CA THR A 40 -10.33 3.29 -0.99
C THR A 40 -9.46 3.77 0.16
N ASN A 41 -8.64 2.89 0.71
CA ASN A 41 -7.65 3.28 1.72
C ASN A 41 -6.59 4.24 1.16
N VAL A 42 -6.30 4.21 -0.15
CA VAL A 42 -5.40 5.20 -0.78
C VAL A 42 -6.04 6.59 -0.79
N SER A 43 -7.33 6.68 -1.14
CA SER A 43 -8.06 7.96 -1.06
C SER A 43 -8.22 8.45 0.38
N ARG A 44 -8.45 7.53 1.32
CA ARG A 44 -8.65 7.88 2.73
C ARG A 44 -7.35 8.38 3.36
N ILE A 45 -6.25 7.64 3.16
CA ILE A 45 -4.95 8.04 3.71
C ILE A 45 -4.46 9.35 3.10
N SER A 46 -4.68 9.60 1.80
CA SER A 46 -4.24 10.83 1.15
C SER A 46 -4.93 12.08 1.70
N ARG A 47 -6.22 11.96 2.07
CA ARG A 47 -7.01 13.04 2.69
C ARG A 47 -6.61 13.35 4.13
N CYS A 48 -5.86 12.46 4.77
CA CYS A 48 -5.37 12.64 6.13
C CYS A 48 -3.96 13.22 6.20
N ILE A 49 -3.34 13.57 5.07
CA ILE A 49 -2.00 14.12 5.03
C ILE A 49 -2.13 15.64 4.86
N PRO A 50 -1.88 16.44 5.92
CA PRO A 50 -1.91 17.89 5.80
C PRO A 50 -0.68 18.38 5.02
N GLY A 51 -0.80 19.55 4.39
CA GLY A 51 0.28 20.15 3.58
C GLY A 51 1.53 20.54 4.36
N LEU A 52 1.44 20.66 5.69
CA LEU A 52 2.55 20.90 6.61
C LEU A 52 2.47 19.90 7.77
N SER A 53 3.62 19.36 8.19
CA SER A 53 3.71 18.66 9.47
C SER A 53 3.63 19.63 10.65
N ASP A 54 3.43 19.09 11.84
CA ASP A 54 3.59 19.77 13.14
C ASP A 54 4.93 20.53 13.29
N THR A 55 5.96 20.00 12.64
CA THR A 55 7.34 20.49 12.63
C THR A 55 7.63 21.42 11.45
N GLY A 56 6.63 21.75 10.63
CA GLY A 56 6.76 22.67 9.48
C GLY A 56 7.34 22.05 8.20
N VAL A 57 7.47 20.73 8.14
CA VAL A 57 7.90 20.01 6.93
C VAL A 57 6.76 20.01 5.90
N VAL A 58 7.02 20.51 4.70
CA VAL A 58 6.02 20.51 3.62
C VAL A 58 5.76 19.09 3.12
N GLN A 59 4.49 18.71 2.99
CA GLN A 59 4.04 17.42 2.46
C GLN A 59 3.20 17.63 1.21
N LEU A 60 3.80 17.47 0.04
CA LEU A 60 3.14 17.68 -1.25
C LEU A 60 2.54 16.37 -1.76
N VAL A 61 1.21 16.27 -1.69
CA VAL A 61 0.46 15.08 -2.11
C VAL A 61 0.05 15.18 -3.57
N SER A 62 0.38 14.17 -4.37
CA SER A 62 -0.15 13.95 -5.73
C SER A 62 -1.02 12.70 -5.73
N TYR A 63 -2.33 12.88 -5.94
CA TYR A 63 -3.29 11.79 -6.00
C TYR A 63 -3.65 11.46 -7.45
N HIS A 64 -3.52 10.18 -7.81
CA HIS A 64 -3.87 9.66 -9.13
C HIS A 64 -5.03 8.67 -9.00
N THR A 65 -6.14 8.98 -9.66
CA THR A 65 -7.33 8.11 -9.67
C THR A 65 -7.04 6.76 -10.32
N GLY A 66 -7.86 5.78 -9.97
CA GLY A 66 -7.82 4.47 -10.60
C GLY A 66 -8.03 4.56 -12.10
N VAL A 67 -7.34 3.72 -12.86
CA VAL A 67 -7.59 3.60 -14.31
C VAL A 67 -9.09 3.36 -14.59
N GLY A 68 -9.66 4.00 -15.62
CA GLY A 68 -11.05 3.82 -16.04
C GLY A 68 -12.10 4.68 -15.30
N SER A 69 -11.66 5.68 -14.55
CA SER A 69 -12.51 6.56 -13.73
C SER A 69 -13.07 7.81 -14.46
N GLY A 70 -12.38 8.31 -15.49
CA GLY A 70 -12.62 9.66 -16.05
C GLY A 70 -13.55 9.82 -17.27
N THR A 71 -14.29 8.80 -17.72
CA THR A 71 -15.22 8.97 -18.88
C THR A 71 -16.53 8.22 -18.71
N SER A 72 -17.66 8.90 -18.90
CA SER A 72 -19.04 8.41 -18.75
C SER A 72 -19.53 7.54 -19.93
N LYS A 73 -18.72 6.59 -20.43
CA LYS A 73 -19.05 5.70 -21.57
C LYS A 73 -18.44 4.30 -21.40
N PRO A 74 -18.91 3.25 -22.13
CA PRO A 74 -18.40 1.86 -22.07
C PRO A 74 -16.89 1.65 -22.34
N GLY A 75 -16.13 2.71 -22.62
CA GLY A 75 -14.68 2.71 -22.74
C GLY A 75 -13.92 2.34 -21.45
N ASN A 76 -14.55 2.45 -20.28
CA ASN A 76 -13.90 2.14 -18.99
C ASN A 76 -13.45 0.66 -18.91
N ILE A 77 -14.19 -0.26 -19.54
CA ILE A 77 -13.82 -1.68 -19.58
C ILE A 77 -12.59 -1.88 -20.47
N ILE A 78 -12.51 -1.16 -21.58
CA ILE A 78 -11.42 -1.30 -22.55
C ILE A 78 -10.13 -0.62 -22.05
N ASP A 79 -10.23 0.54 -21.41
CA ASP A 79 -9.07 1.31 -20.93
C ASP A 79 -8.49 0.77 -19.61
N GLY A 80 -9.34 0.24 -18.72
CA GLY A 80 -8.93 -0.55 -17.55
C GLY A 80 -8.12 -1.79 -17.90
N MET A 81 -8.23 -2.27 -19.15
CA MET A 81 -7.71 -3.57 -19.59
C MET A 81 -6.52 -3.50 -20.53
N THR A 82 -6.34 -2.38 -21.25
CA THR A 82 -5.24 -2.25 -22.23
C THR A 82 -3.90 -1.88 -21.61
N GLY A 83 -3.82 -1.67 -20.28
CA GLY A 83 -2.61 -1.21 -19.58
C GLY A 83 -2.17 0.21 -19.97
N ARG A 84 -2.95 0.88 -20.84
CA ARG A 84 -2.72 2.26 -21.28
C ARG A 84 -2.87 3.24 -20.12
N GLY A 85 -3.89 3.08 -19.29
CA GLY A 85 -4.07 3.92 -18.11
C GLY A 85 -2.97 3.76 -17.06
N VAL A 86 -2.49 2.54 -16.82
CA VAL A 86 -1.32 2.31 -15.93
C VAL A 86 -0.09 3.04 -16.48
N SER A 87 0.13 2.97 -17.79
CA SER A 87 1.24 3.69 -18.44
C SER A 87 1.07 5.21 -18.41
N ALA A 88 -0.15 5.73 -18.37
CA ALA A 88 -0.41 7.16 -18.16
C ALA A 88 -0.09 7.55 -16.71
N ASN A 89 -0.68 6.86 -15.73
CA ASN A 89 -0.45 7.12 -14.31
C ASN A 89 1.04 7.05 -13.93
N ILE A 90 1.80 6.07 -14.44
CA ILE A 90 3.27 6.00 -14.22
C ILE A 90 3.95 7.28 -14.73
N ARG A 91 3.64 7.71 -15.95
CA ARG A 91 4.29 8.88 -16.57
C ARG A 91 3.90 10.18 -15.87
N ASP A 92 2.63 10.33 -15.49
CA ASP A 92 2.12 11.53 -14.85
C ASP A 92 2.67 11.67 -13.43
N ALA A 93 2.65 10.60 -12.64
CA ALA A 93 3.23 10.57 -11.31
C ALA A 93 4.75 10.76 -11.32
N TYR A 94 5.45 10.12 -12.27
CA TYR A 94 6.89 10.34 -12.45
C TYR A 94 7.20 11.79 -12.86
N SER A 95 6.37 12.38 -13.73
CA SER A 95 6.49 13.80 -14.09
C SER A 95 6.30 14.71 -12.88
N PHE A 96 5.32 14.43 -12.01
CA PHE A 96 5.16 15.15 -10.74
C PHE A 96 6.44 15.11 -9.89
N LEU A 97 7.07 13.94 -9.75
CA LEU A 97 8.35 13.83 -9.03
C LEU A 97 9.45 14.66 -9.69
N CYS A 98 9.59 14.60 -11.02
CA CYS A 98 10.60 15.37 -11.77
C CYS A 98 10.41 16.89 -11.65
N HIS A 99 9.16 17.35 -11.51
CA HIS A 99 8.87 18.79 -11.38
C HIS A 99 9.13 19.34 -9.97
N ASN A 100 9.02 18.50 -8.94
CA ASN A 100 8.95 18.97 -7.56
C ASN A 100 10.14 18.53 -6.69
N TYR A 101 10.93 17.54 -7.12
CA TYR A 101 12.05 17.02 -6.34
C TYR A 101 13.25 17.96 -6.39
N LEU A 102 13.74 18.32 -5.20
CA LEU A 102 14.98 19.06 -5.00
C LEU A 102 15.98 18.20 -4.23
N GLU A 103 17.22 18.17 -4.72
CA GLU A 103 18.38 17.69 -3.96
C GLU A 103 19.53 18.64 -4.30
N ASP A 104 20.08 19.27 -3.28
CA ASP A 104 21.25 20.12 -3.32
C ASP A 104 22.13 19.83 -2.10
N GLU A 105 23.20 20.59 -1.89
CA GLU A 105 24.13 20.37 -0.77
C GLU A 105 23.48 20.49 0.62
N ARG A 106 22.34 21.20 0.72
CA ARG A 106 21.67 21.52 1.98
C ARG A 106 20.36 20.75 2.15
N ASN A 107 19.73 20.37 1.04
CA ASN A 107 18.36 19.84 1.03
C ASN A 107 18.30 18.54 0.23
N LYS A 108 17.51 17.60 0.73
CA LYS A 108 17.19 16.35 0.06
C LYS A 108 15.74 16.00 0.33
N ASP A 109 14.89 16.25 -0.66
CA ASP A 109 13.48 15.91 -0.56
C ASP A 109 13.31 14.38 -0.41
N GLU A 110 12.24 13.97 0.26
CA GLU A 110 11.90 12.56 0.47
C GLU A 110 10.75 12.16 -0.46
N ILE A 111 10.84 10.98 -1.07
CA ILE A 111 9.78 10.43 -1.93
C ILE A 111 9.07 9.31 -1.19
N VAL A 112 7.75 9.44 -1.06
CA VAL A 112 6.85 8.43 -0.50
C VAL A 112 5.88 8.00 -1.59
N LEU A 113 5.79 6.68 -1.80
CA LEU A 113 4.90 6.10 -2.77
C LEU A 113 3.84 5.24 -2.06
N ILE A 114 2.57 5.49 -2.34
CA ILE A 114 1.43 4.81 -1.75
C ILE A 114 0.53 4.28 -2.86
N GLY A 115 0.09 3.02 -2.80
CA GLY A 115 -0.89 2.55 -3.79
C GLY A 115 -1.64 1.28 -3.46
N PHE A 116 -2.76 1.04 -4.15
CA PHE A 116 -3.60 -0.15 -3.98
C PHE A 116 -3.80 -0.87 -5.31
N SER A 117 -3.75 -2.20 -5.33
CA SER A 117 -4.12 -3.01 -6.50
C SER A 117 -3.25 -2.69 -7.74
N ARG A 118 -3.86 -2.19 -8.83
CA ARG A 118 -3.13 -1.67 -10.01
C ARG A 118 -2.40 -0.35 -9.72
N GLY A 119 -2.88 0.44 -8.77
CA GLY A 119 -2.15 1.59 -8.22
C GLY A 119 -0.89 1.17 -7.47
N ALA A 120 -0.94 0.07 -6.71
CA ALA A 120 0.25 -0.55 -6.10
C ALA A 120 1.26 -0.99 -7.17
N PHE A 121 0.80 -1.60 -8.25
CA PHE A 121 1.64 -1.93 -9.40
C PHE A 121 2.23 -0.67 -10.08
N THR A 122 1.46 0.42 -10.14
CA THR A 122 1.87 1.72 -10.69
C THR A 122 3.03 2.30 -9.87
N VAL A 123 2.90 2.40 -8.54
CA VAL A 123 3.99 2.93 -7.71
C VAL A 123 5.23 2.04 -7.70
N ARG A 124 5.06 0.72 -7.74
CA ARG A 124 6.19 -0.22 -7.93
C ARG A 124 6.87 -0.04 -9.28
N SER A 125 6.09 0.28 -10.33
CA SER A 125 6.60 0.60 -11.66
C SER A 125 7.39 1.91 -11.67
N ILE A 126 6.92 2.94 -10.96
CA ILE A 126 7.66 4.20 -10.76
C ILE A 126 9.00 3.91 -10.07
N ALA A 127 8.98 3.13 -8.98
CA ALA A 127 10.19 2.76 -8.28
C ALA A 127 11.19 2.02 -9.19
N SER A 128 10.70 1.07 -9.99
CA SER A 128 11.53 0.34 -10.96
C SER A 128 12.05 1.24 -12.08
N PHE A 129 11.26 2.20 -12.55
CA PHE A 129 11.68 3.15 -13.56
C PHE A 129 12.77 4.08 -13.03
N MET A 130 12.63 4.56 -11.80
CA MET A 130 13.67 5.36 -11.13
C MET A 130 14.96 4.58 -10.91
N THR A 131 14.89 3.27 -10.62
CA THR A 131 16.08 2.40 -10.52
C THR A 131 16.82 2.28 -11.85
N ASP A 132 16.08 2.00 -12.92
CA ASP A 132 16.67 1.71 -14.24
C ASP A 132 17.15 2.98 -14.96
N VAL A 133 16.37 4.06 -14.85
CA VAL A 133 16.58 5.31 -15.57
C VAL A 133 17.22 6.37 -14.68
N GLY A 134 16.66 6.64 -13.50
CA GLY A 134 16.93 7.81 -12.68
C GLY A 134 15.73 8.74 -12.59
N LEU A 135 15.88 9.91 -11.99
CA LEU A 135 14.88 10.99 -11.99
C LEU A 135 15.31 12.05 -13.01
N LEU A 136 14.43 12.43 -13.94
CA LEU A 136 14.73 13.48 -14.91
C LEU A 136 14.70 14.85 -14.25
N GLU A 137 15.60 15.72 -14.66
CA GLU A 137 15.45 17.16 -14.42
C GLU A 137 14.31 17.69 -15.30
N LYS A 138 13.75 18.86 -14.94
CA LYS A 138 12.64 19.47 -15.69
C LYS A 138 12.90 19.56 -17.20
N ALA A 139 14.10 20.03 -17.58
CA ALA A 139 14.51 20.12 -18.99
C ALA A 139 14.68 18.74 -19.66
N GLY A 140 14.96 17.69 -18.87
CA GLY A 140 15.08 16.31 -19.32
C GLY A 140 13.76 15.64 -19.66
N LEU A 141 12.61 16.18 -19.23
CA LEU A 141 11.29 15.58 -19.47
C LEU A 141 10.93 15.43 -20.96
N ASN A 142 11.56 16.20 -21.84
CA ASN A 142 11.44 16.03 -23.30
C ASN A 142 11.82 14.61 -23.77
N TYR A 143 12.62 13.87 -22.99
CA TYR A 143 13.05 12.51 -23.29
C TYR A 143 12.19 11.43 -22.61
N MET A 144 11.20 11.81 -21.78
CA MET A 144 10.42 10.89 -20.95
C MET A 144 9.69 9.83 -21.80
N LEU A 145 8.99 10.23 -22.85
CA LEU A 145 8.26 9.28 -23.71
C LEU A 145 9.18 8.25 -24.36
N LYS A 146 10.37 8.69 -24.79
CA LYS A 146 11.38 7.80 -25.39
C LYS A 146 11.93 6.82 -24.37
N LEU A 147 12.33 7.32 -23.19
CA LEU A 147 12.85 6.50 -22.09
C LEU A 147 11.82 5.48 -21.62
N TYR A 148 10.59 5.91 -21.38
CA TYR A 148 9.49 5.02 -21.00
C TYR A 148 9.22 3.96 -22.06
N GLY A 149 9.25 4.32 -23.35
CA GLY A 149 9.10 3.39 -24.46
C GLY A 149 10.20 2.31 -24.50
N LEU A 150 11.46 2.70 -24.25
CA LEU A 150 12.58 1.77 -24.18
C LEU A 150 12.51 0.88 -22.93
N TRP A 151 12.18 1.47 -21.78
CA TRP A 151 12.06 0.79 -20.49
C TRP A 151 10.92 -0.22 -20.46
N SER A 152 9.72 0.17 -20.89
CA SER A 152 8.55 -0.73 -20.91
C SER A 152 8.74 -1.95 -21.83
N ASN A 153 9.63 -1.84 -22.83
CA ASN A 153 10.01 -2.91 -23.75
C ASN A 153 11.40 -3.52 -23.46
N GLN A 154 11.97 -3.29 -22.27
CA GLN A 154 13.37 -3.64 -21.99
C GLN A 154 13.69 -5.15 -22.05
N LEU A 155 12.67 -6.01 -21.90
CA LEU A 155 12.81 -7.46 -22.06
C LEU A 155 12.82 -7.91 -23.52
N SER A 156 12.47 -7.02 -24.47
CA SER A 156 12.50 -7.35 -25.90
C SER A 156 13.93 -7.61 -26.35
N ARG A 157 14.11 -8.71 -27.09
CA ARG A 157 15.38 -9.08 -27.74
C ARG A 157 15.51 -8.51 -29.15
N LYS A 158 14.46 -7.87 -29.67
CA LYS A 158 14.47 -7.24 -30.99
C LYS A 158 15.51 -6.11 -31.02
N ARG A 159 16.41 -6.15 -32.00
CA ARG A 159 17.43 -5.13 -32.23
C ARG A 159 16.93 -4.14 -33.27
N GLU A 160 17.05 -2.86 -32.99
CA GLU A 160 16.58 -1.79 -33.88
C GLU A 160 17.63 -0.68 -33.99
N LYS A 161 17.67 -0.01 -35.15
CA LYS A 161 18.50 1.18 -35.36
C LYS A 161 18.07 2.29 -34.39
N ASP A 162 19.03 3.11 -33.98
CA ASP A 162 18.76 4.24 -33.10
C ASP A 162 18.91 5.56 -33.85
N ALA A 163 17.79 6.21 -34.17
CA ALA A 163 17.78 7.48 -34.90
C ALA A 163 18.55 8.59 -34.15
N MET A 164 18.62 8.53 -32.81
CA MET A 164 19.34 9.52 -32.01
C MET A 164 20.85 9.31 -31.98
N PHE A 165 21.32 8.13 -32.36
CA PHE A 165 22.74 7.78 -32.38
C PHE A 165 23.10 7.15 -33.73
N PRO A 166 23.14 7.96 -34.81
CA PRO A 166 23.50 7.47 -36.14
C PRO A 166 24.91 6.86 -36.13
N GLY A 167 25.11 5.82 -36.95
CA GLY A 167 26.39 5.10 -37.04
C GLY A 167 26.59 3.99 -36.00
N ILE A 168 25.75 3.89 -34.97
CA ILE A 168 25.84 2.79 -33.99
C ILE A 168 25.03 1.56 -34.46
N PRO A 169 25.56 0.32 -34.33
CA PRO A 169 24.83 -0.89 -34.69
C PRO A 169 23.48 -1.03 -33.97
N PRO A 170 22.47 -1.66 -34.63
CA PRO A 170 21.19 -1.97 -34.00
C PRO A 170 21.36 -2.71 -32.67
N SER A 171 20.63 -2.27 -31.66
CA SER A 171 20.75 -2.82 -30.30
C SER A 171 19.39 -2.96 -29.63
N THR A 172 19.35 -3.68 -28.51
CA THR A 172 18.11 -3.93 -27.77
C THR A 172 17.62 -2.66 -27.05
N PRO A 173 16.33 -2.55 -26.71
CA PRO A 173 15.80 -1.40 -25.97
C PRO A 173 16.57 -1.10 -24.67
N LYS A 174 16.99 -2.14 -23.95
CA LYS A 174 17.79 -2.01 -22.71
C LYS A 174 19.16 -1.33 -22.95
N ILE A 175 19.86 -1.69 -24.03
CA ILE A 175 21.16 -1.08 -24.36
C ILE A 175 20.97 0.39 -24.78
N ARG A 176 19.95 0.66 -25.60
CA ARG A 176 19.60 2.01 -26.05
C ARG A 176 19.22 2.90 -24.88
N MET A 177 18.41 2.39 -23.95
CA MET A 177 18.04 3.09 -22.71
C MET A 177 19.27 3.49 -21.91
N ARG A 178 20.19 2.54 -21.65
CA ARG A 178 21.44 2.82 -20.92
C ARG A 178 22.33 3.85 -21.59
N ARG A 179 22.34 3.89 -22.93
CA ARG A 179 23.08 4.92 -23.68
C ARG A 179 22.42 6.29 -23.53
N LEU A 180 21.10 6.36 -23.70
CA LEU A 180 20.35 7.59 -23.54
C LEU A 180 20.47 8.15 -22.12
N CYS A 181 20.32 7.32 -21.08
CA CYS A 181 20.49 7.79 -19.71
C CYS A 181 21.89 8.36 -19.45
N ARG A 182 22.96 7.74 -19.97
CA ARG A 182 24.32 8.29 -19.83
C ARG A 182 24.46 9.67 -20.50
N LEU A 183 23.96 9.81 -21.72
CA LEU A 183 23.94 11.10 -22.41
C LEU A 183 23.19 12.19 -21.63
N LEU A 184 22.06 11.83 -21.00
CA LEU A 184 21.27 12.78 -20.21
C LEU A 184 21.94 13.13 -18.89
N GLU A 185 22.61 12.17 -18.27
CA GLU A 185 23.42 12.37 -17.07
C GLU A 185 24.59 13.31 -17.34
N ASP A 186 25.36 13.09 -18.42
CA ASP A 186 26.47 13.97 -18.86
C ASP A 186 26.01 15.41 -19.16
N ARG A 187 24.72 15.60 -19.44
CA ARG A 187 24.10 16.91 -19.75
C ARG A 187 23.37 17.53 -18.56
N ASN A 188 23.46 16.96 -17.36
CA ASN A 188 22.70 17.40 -16.19
C ASN A 188 21.19 17.45 -16.44
N LEU A 189 20.66 16.53 -17.24
CA LEU A 189 19.23 16.38 -17.53
C LEU A 189 18.60 15.18 -16.79
N LEU A 190 19.41 14.41 -16.07
CA LEU A 190 19.01 13.21 -15.37
C LEU A 190 19.89 13.00 -14.15
N ARG A 191 19.25 12.71 -13.01
CA ARG A 191 19.90 12.37 -11.75
C ARG A 191 19.76 10.89 -11.44
N ARG A 192 20.87 10.25 -11.05
CA ARG A 192 20.90 8.87 -10.56
C ARG A 192 20.93 8.81 -9.04
N GLY A 193 20.61 7.63 -8.50
CA GLY A 193 20.76 7.36 -7.08
C GLY A 193 19.69 7.98 -6.18
N VAL A 194 18.66 8.61 -6.75
CA VAL A 194 17.51 9.11 -6.00
C VAL A 194 16.81 7.96 -5.27
N LYS A 195 16.66 8.10 -3.95
CA LYS A 195 16.07 7.10 -3.07
C LYS A 195 14.57 7.36 -2.90
N ILE A 196 13.84 6.27 -2.68
CA ILE A 196 12.45 6.27 -2.26
C ILE A 196 12.45 5.92 -0.79
N LYS A 197 12.01 6.87 0.04
CA LYS A 197 11.98 6.71 1.49
C LYS A 197 11.06 5.57 1.89
N VAL A 198 9.84 5.57 1.32
CA VAL A 198 8.85 4.53 1.58
C VAL A 198 8.09 4.16 0.31
N CYS A 199 7.86 2.86 0.11
CA CYS A 199 6.90 2.32 -0.85
C CYS A 199 5.89 1.45 -0.12
N ALA A 200 4.68 1.96 0.06
CA ALA A 200 3.62 1.38 0.86
C ALA A 200 2.44 0.97 -0.02
N VAL A 201 2.03 -0.29 0.06
CA VAL A 201 1.03 -0.82 -0.87
C VAL A 201 -0.02 -1.71 -0.21
N TRP A 202 -1.26 -1.60 -0.68
CA TRP A 202 -2.28 -2.61 -0.43
C TRP A 202 -2.38 -3.56 -1.61
N ASP A 203 -2.25 -4.85 -1.30
CA ASP A 203 -2.60 -6.00 -2.11
C ASP A 203 -2.22 -5.90 -3.59
N THR A 204 -0.92 -5.75 -3.88
CA THR A 204 -0.43 -5.65 -5.26
C THR A 204 -0.88 -6.85 -6.09
N VAL A 205 -1.57 -6.59 -7.19
CA VAL A 205 -1.88 -7.59 -8.22
C VAL A 205 -1.13 -7.25 -9.51
N GLY A 206 -0.55 -8.26 -10.15
CA GLY A 206 0.17 -8.05 -11.41
C GLY A 206 -0.74 -7.50 -12.53
N SER A 207 -0.18 -6.82 -13.52
CA SER A 207 -0.93 -6.22 -14.64
C SER A 207 -1.52 -7.24 -15.64
N LEU A 208 -1.53 -8.53 -15.31
CA LEU A 208 -2.13 -9.56 -16.16
C LEU A 208 -3.64 -9.37 -16.06
N GLY A 209 -4.23 -8.90 -17.16
CA GLY A 209 -5.60 -8.37 -17.22
C GLY A 209 -6.68 -9.16 -16.46
N VAL A 210 -7.70 -8.42 -16.03
CA VAL A 210 -8.97 -8.97 -15.55
C VAL A 210 -9.63 -9.75 -16.70
N PRO A 211 -10.14 -10.98 -16.49
CA PRO A 211 -10.84 -11.72 -17.54
C PRO A 211 -12.07 -10.94 -18.04
N LEU A 212 -12.24 -10.86 -19.37
CA LEU A 212 -13.48 -10.37 -20.00
C LEU A 212 -14.51 -11.49 -20.06
N PRO A 213 -15.81 -11.16 -19.99
CA PRO A 213 -16.83 -12.07 -20.50
C PRO A 213 -16.65 -12.28 -22.02
N GLY A 214 -16.61 -13.54 -22.47
CA GLY A 214 -16.55 -13.93 -23.88
C GLY A 214 -15.29 -14.70 -24.30
N PRO A 215 -15.25 -15.29 -25.51
CA PRO A 215 -14.18 -16.17 -25.98
C PRO A 215 -12.94 -15.42 -26.51
N ILE A 216 -12.59 -14.26 -25.93
CA ILE A 216 -11.45 -13.46 -26.38
C ILE A 216 -10.18 -13.94 -25.67
N PRO A 217 -9.21 -14.57 -26.36
CA PRO A 217 -7.96 -15.00 -25.75
C PRO A 217 -7.15 -13.77 -25.31
N GLN A 218 -7.07 -13.55 -24.00
CA GLN A 218 -6.23 -12.51 -23.44
C GLN A 218 -4.75 -12.93 -23.51
N ARG A 219 -4.00 -12.33 -24.43
CA ARG A 219 -2.53 -12.43 -24.41
C ARG A 219 -2.00 -11.58 -23.26
N ALA A 220 -1.35 -12.23 -22.30
CA ALA A 220 -0.52 -11.56 -21.30
C ALA A 220 0.45 -10.60 -22.00
N SER A 221 0.30 -9.30 -21.74
CA SER A 221 1.28 -8.32 -22.22
C SER A 221 2.63 -8.62 -21.57
N LYS A 222 3.68 -8.76 -22.39
CA LYS A 222 5.06 -8.85 -21.88
C LYS A 222 5.60 -7.50 -21.40
N LYS A 223 4.90 -6.38 -21.71
CA LYS A 223 5.30 -5.04 -21.24
C LYS A 223 5.14 -4.99 -19.72
N LEU A 224 6.14 -4.42 -19.04
CA LEU A 224 6.18 -4.29 -17.57
C LEU A 224 6.19 -5.60 -16.77
N ALA A 225 6.27 -6.77 -17.43
CA ALA A 225 6.29 -8.06 -16.75
C ALA A 225 7.50 -8.24 -15.81
N PHE A 226 8.54 -7.41 -15.94
CA PHE A 226 9.72 -7.38 -15.07
C PHE A 226 9.47 -6.68 -13.71
N VAL A 227 8.39 -5.91 -13.55
CA VAL A 227 8.11 -5.11 -12.32
C VAL A 227 7.47 -5.96 -11.21
N ASN A 228 7.59 -7.28 -11.27
CA ASN A 228 6.56 -8.14 -10.69
C ASN A 228 7.03 -9.05 -9.55
N SER A 229 8.09 -8.68 -8.81
CA SER A 229 8.33 -9.22 -7.45
C SER A 229 9.65 -8.83 -6.77
N ALA A 230 10.69 -8.46 -7.50
CA ALA A 230 11.98 -8.10 -6.88
C ALA A 230 11.88 -6.80 -6.07
N LEU A 231 12.34 -6.83 -4.83
CA LEU A 231 12.46 -5.63 -4.00
C LEU A 231 13.67 -4.81 -4.44
N LEU A 232 13.44 -3.55 -4.75
CA LEU A 232 14.45 -2.67 -5.34
C LEU A 232 15.29 -2.01 -4.25
N GLU A 233 16.61 -1.96 -4.47
CA GLU A 233 17.57 -1.36 -3.51
C GLU A 233 17.47 0.16 -3.42
N ASN A 234 16.70 0.82 -4.30
CA ASN A 234 16.41 2.25 -4.19
C ASN A 234 15.26 2.57 -3.22
N ILE A 235 14.61 1.56 -2.64
CA ILE A 235 13.57 1.72 -1.62
C ILE A 235 14.21 1.46 -0.25
N ASP A 236 14.08 2.41 0.68
CA ASP A 236 14.59 2.26 2.04
C ASP A 236 13.63 1.42 2.90
N VAL A 237 12.33 1.70 2.82
CA VAL A 237 11.27 0.97 3.53
C VAL A 237 10.17 0.53 2.56
N ALA A 238 9.82 -0.75 2.58
CA ALA A 238 8.74 -1.31 1.78
C ALA A 238 7.69 -1.96 2.68
N VAL A 239 6.43 -1.55 2.53
CA VAL A 239 5.30 -1.99 3.37
C VAL A 239 4.20 -2.54 2.48
N GLN A 240 3.70 -3.75 2.77
CA GLN A 240 2.61 -4.35 2.01
C GLN A 240 1.56 -5.02 2.91
N ALA A 241 0.30 -4.60 2.77
CA ALA A 241 -0.85 -5.31 3.33
C ALA A 241 -1.42 -6.30 2.30
N LEU A 242 -1.70 -7.54 2.69
CA LEU A 242 -2.11 -8.62 1.79
C LEU A 242 -3.45 -9.24 2.21
N ALA A 243 -4.34 -9.50 1.26
CA ALA A 243 -5.64 -10.14 1.51
C ALA A 243 -5.53 -11.68 1.60
N LEU A 244 -6.11 -12.31 2.61
CA LEU A 244 -6.12 -13.78 2.76
C LEU A 244 -7.25 -14.46 1.99
N ASN A 245 -8.43 -13.83 1.91
CA ASN A 245 -9.67 -14.40 1.35
C ASN A 245 -9.95 -13.97 -0.10
N GLU A 246 -8.94 -13.53 -0.83
CA GLU A 246 -9.08 -13.24 -2.26
C GLU A 246 -8.85 -14.52 -3.09
N HIS A 247 -9.90 -14.99 -3.76
CA HIS A 247 -9.93 -16.27 -4.44
C HIS A 247 -9.92 -16.18 -5.97
N ARG A 248 -10.03 -14.99 -6.58
CA ARG A 248 -9.97 -14.86 -8.04
C ARG A 248 -8.57 -15.24 -8.52
N LYS A 249 -8.49 -16.18 -9.46
CA LYS A 249 -7.21 -16.67 -10.01
C LYS A 249 -6.34 -15.56 -10.62
N HIS A 250 -6.95 -14.48 -11.11
CA HIS A 250 -6.25 -13.34 -11.70
C HIS A 250 -5.78 -12.30 -10.67
N PHE A 251 -6.21 -12.40 -9.41
CA PHE A 251 -5.84 -11.52 -8.30
C PHE A 251 -4.82 -12.21 -7.37
N GLN A 252 -3.89 -12.96 -7.96
CA GLN A 252 -2.77 -13.51 -7.20
C GLN A 252 -1.86 -12.37 -6.73
N PRO A 253 -1.44 -12.39 -5.46
CA PRO A 253 -0.65 -11.30 -4.90
C PRO A 253 0.77 -11.33 -5.45
N THR A 254 1.34 -10.14 -5.62
CA THR A 254 2.76 -9.95 -5.93
C THR A 254 3.53 -9.70 -4.63
N VAL A 255 3.84 -10.77 -3.90
CA VAL A 255 4.67 -10.76 -2.68
C VAL A 255 6.11 -10.35 -3.02
N TRP A 256 6.73 -9.49 -2.21
CA TRP A 256 8.14 -9.10 -2.31
C TRP A 256 9.08 -10.16 -1.70
N SER A 257 10.30 -10.22 -2.21
CA SER A 257 11.41 -10.91 -1.56
C SER A 257 12.22 -9.93 -0.72
N THR A 258 12.81 -10.41 0.36
CA THR A 258 13.78 -9.63 1.13
C THR A 258 15.06 -9.38 0.33
N ASN A 259 15.76 -8.30 0.69
CA ASN A 259 17.15 -8.02 0.32
C ASN A 259 17.87 -7.46 1.57
N SER A 260 19.18 -7.21 1.49
CA SER A 260 19.96 -6.74 2.63
C SER A 260 19.86 -5.24 2.91
N ARG A 261 19.25 -4.44 2.02
CA ARG A 261 19.28 -2.97 2.07
C ARG A 261 17.92 -2.34 2.43
N THR A 262 16.82 -3.02 2.17
CA THR A 262 15.47 -2.49 2.31
C THR A 262 14.79 -3.12 3.53
N LYS A 263 14.22 -2.28 4.40
CA LYS A 263 13.35 -2.74 5.50
C LYS A 263 12.01 -3.16 4.90
N LEU A 264 11.76 -4.47 4.82
CA LEU A 264 10.53 -5.03 4.25
C LEU A 264 9.54 -5.43 5.35
N ARG A 265 8.29 -4.99 5.27
CA ARG A 265 7.18 -5.45 6.12
C ARG A 265 6.03 -5.91 5.22
N GLN A 266 5.61 -7.17 5.32
CA GLN A 266 4.49 -7.70 4.54
C GLN A 266 3.51 -8.43 5.45
N CYS A 267 2.35 -7.86 5.70
CA CYS A 267 1.39 -8.40 6.66
C CYS A 267 0.12 -8.92 5.98
N TRP A 268 -0.31 -10.13 6.35
CA TRP A 268 -1.54 -10.76 5.88
C TRP A 268 -2.72 -10.41 6.77
N PHE A 269 -3.80 -9.96 6.14
CA PHE A 269 -5.06 -9.58 6.76
C PHE A 269 -6.21 -10.45 6.27
N LEU A 270 -7.20 -10.64 7.14
CA LEU A 270 -8.44 -11.31 6.81
C LEU A 270 -9.27 -10.42 5.86
N GLY A 271 -9.92 -11.04 4.86
CA GLY A 271 -10.72 -10.34 3.87
C GLY A 271 -10.26 -10.56 2.42
N ALA A 272 -11.13 -10.21 1.48
CA ALA A 272 -10.84 -10.18 0.05
C ALA A 272 -10.10 -8.89 -0.36
N HIS A 273 -9.80 -8.73 -1.65
CA HIS A 273 -8.97 -7.65 -2.17
C HIS A 273 -9.38 -6.23 -1.70
N SER A 274 -10.66 -5.89 -1.81
CA SER A 274 -11.19 -4.58 -1.39
C SER A 274 -11.60 -4.53 0.09
N ASP A 275 -11.68 -5.68 0.78
CA ASP A 275 -11.75 -5.68 2.25
C ASP A 275 -10.41 -5.24 2.85
N VAL A 276 -9.29 -5.42 2.14
CA VAL A 276 -7.97 -4.95 2.56
C VAL A 276 -7.61 -3.57 1.99
N GLY A 277 -7.95 -3.29 0.73
CA GLY A 277 -7.61 -2.00 0.11
C GLY A 277 -8.68 -0.92 0.20
N GLY A 278 -9.87 -1.23 0.71
CA GLY A 278 -11.05 -0.36 0.65
C GLY A 278 -11.75 -0.40 -0.72
N GLY A 279 -12.79 0.42 -0.87
CA GLY A 279 -13.66 0.43 -2.05
C GLY A 279 -14.96 -0.36 -1.90
N TYR A 280 -15.26 -0.89 -0.72
CA TYR A 280 -16.57 -1.41 -0.36
C TYR A 280 -17.28 -0.50 0.63
N GLU A 281 -18.61 -0.51 0.60
CA GLU A 281 -19.45 0.20 1.57
C GLU A 281 -19.18 -0.26 3.01
N ASP A 282 -18.93 -1.56 3.18
CA ASP A 282 -18.49 -2.14 4.45
C ASP A 282 -16.98 -1.93 4.58
N THR A 283 -16.60 -0.97 5.42
CA THR A 283 -15.20 -0.58 5.64
C THR A 283 -14.57 -1.26 6.85
N GLY A 284 -15.29 -2.13 7.57
CA GLY A 284 -14.82 -2.67 8.86
C GLY A 284 -13.44 -3.35 8.79
N LEU A 285 -13.25 -4.24 7.81
CA LEU A 285 -11.95 -4.89 7.58
C LEU A 285 -10.91 -3.93 6.97
N ALA A 286 -11.35 -2.99 6.12
CA ALA A 286 -10.48 -2.03 5.47
C ALA A 286 -9.92 -0.98 6.45
N ASN A 287 -10.63 -0.72 7.55
CA ASN A 287 -10.17 0.17 8.60
C ASN A 287 -8.99 -0.43 9.37
N LEU A 288 -9.00 -1.74 9.65
CA LEU A 288 -7.88 -2.43 10.29
C LEU A 288 -6.59 -2.26 9.48
N THR A 289 -6.67 -2.46 8.17
CA THR A 289 -5.51 -2.34 7.28
C THR A 289 -5.08 -0.90 7.04
N LEU A 290 -6.01 0.06 7.15
CA LEU A 290 -5.72 1.48 7.09
C LEU A 290 -4.93 1.91 8.33
N VAL A 291 -5.44 1.58 9.53
CA VAL A 291 -4.80 1.91 10.81
C VAL A 291 -3.41 1.28 10.89
N TRP A 292 -3.29 0.00 10.53
CA TRP A 292 -1.98 -0.64 10.45
C TRP A 292 -1.04 0.10 9.50
N MET A 293 -1.48 0.44 8.27
CA MET A 293 -0.63 1.15 7.32
C MET A 293 -0.18 2.52 7.85
N ILE A 294 -1.06 3.27 8.52
CA ILE A 294 -0.71 4.56 9.14
C ILE A 294 0.35 4.37 10.21
N ALA A 295 0.21 3.35 11.05
CA ALA A 295 1.20 3.03 12.06
C ALA A 295 2.57 2.70 11.44
N GLN A 296 2.59 2.03 10.28
CA GLN A 296 3.83 1.79 9.52
C GLN A 296 4.44 3.06 8.89
N LEU A 297 3.64 4.11 8.69
CA LEU A 297 4.02 5.32 7.96
C LEU A 297 4.26 6.55 8.83
N THR A 298 3.84 6.54 10.09
CA THR A 298 3.89 7.71 10.99
C THR A 298 5.31 8.28 11.16
N GLU A 299 6.34 7.43 11.07
CA GLU A 299 7.75 7.85 11.16
C GLU A 299 8.21 8.66 9.93
N PHE A 300 7.46 8.59 8.83
CA PHE A 300 7.84 9.14 7.53
C PHE A 300 6.85 10.17 7.01
N VAL A 301 5.58 10.07 7.40
CA VAL A 301 4.48 10.92 6.96
C VAL A 301 3.73 11.38 8.20
N TYR A 302 3.55 12.70 8.29
CA TYR A 302 2.70 13.27 9.33
C TYR A 302 1.24 13.19 8.87
N PHE A 303 0.38 12.67 9.74
CA PHE A 303 -1.05 12.51 9.51
C PHE A 303 -1.87 13.37 10.47
N ASP A 304 -2.96 13.95 9.98
CA ASP A 304 -3.98 14.56 10.83
C ASP A 304 -4.82 13.46 11.47
N HIS A 305 -4.63 13.28 12.78
CA HIS A 305 -5.35 12.28 13.58
C HIS A 305 -6.87 12.51 13.59
N ARG A 306 -7.34 13.77 13.56
CA ARG A 306 -8.78 14.07 13.55
C ARG A 306 -9.40 13.70 12.22
N ALA A 307 -8.73 14.00 11.11
CA ALA A 307 -9.15 13.57 9.78
C ALA A 307 -9.22 12.04 9.67
N LEU A 308 -8.25 11.34 10.29
CA LEU A 308 -8.24 9.89 10.37
C LEU A 308 -9.44 9.31 11.11
N LEU A 309 -9.72 9.80 12.32
CA LEU A 309 -10.88 9.36 13.09
C LEU A 309 -12.18 9.63 12.35
N HIS A 310 -12.31 10.81 11.72
CA HIS A 310 -13.47 11.16 10.92
C HIS A 310 -13.68 10.19 9.74
N LEU A 311 -12.63 9.87 8.98
CA LEU A 311 -12.73 8.93 7.87
C LEU A 311 -12.86 7.47 8.30
N ALA A 312 -12.44 7.13 9.52
CA ALA A 312 -12.65 5.82 10.12
C ALA A 312 -14.09 5.65 10.64
N SER A 313 -14.68 6.73 11.17
CA SER A 313 -16.00 6.72 11.81
C SER A 313 -17.18 6.96 10.85
N HIS A 314 -16.92 7.40 9.62
CA HIS A 314 -18.00 7.71 8.70
C HIS A 314 -18.72 6.45 8.21
N LYS A 315 -19.89 6.19 8.80
CA LYS A 315 -21.08 5.70 8.08
C LYS A 315 -21.25 6.64 6.88
N GLN A 316 -20.99 6.15 5.66
CA GLN A 316 -20.85 7.01 4.48
C GLN A 316 -21.99 8.02 4.35
N ILE A 317 -21.67 9.31 4.50
CA ILE A 317 -22.52 10.41 4.05
C ILE A 317 -22.53 10.31 2.52
N GLY A 318 -23.55 9.69 1.94
CA GLY A 318 -23.65 9.57 0.47
C GLY A 318 -24.61 8.51 -0.06
N SER A 319 -24.93 7.45 0.68
CA SER A 319 -26.04 6.59 0.28
C SER A 319 -27.32 7.08 0.95
N THR A 320 -28.33 7.37 0.14
CA THR A 320 -29.71 7.68 0.56
C THR A 320 -30.08 6.92 1.83
N GLU A 321 -30.76 7.59 2.76
CA GLU A 321 -31.28 7.24 4.10
C GLU A 321 -31.72 5.77 4.38
N LYS A 322 -31.73 4.86 3.40
CA LYS A 322 -32.24 3.49 3.49
C LYS A 322 -31.32 2.45 4.13
N PHE A 323 -30.07 2.75 4.47
CA PHE A 323 -29.14 1.73 5.03
C PHE A 323 -28.56 2.01 6.41
N VAL A 324 -29.05 3.04 7.12
CA VAL A 324 -28.72 3.25 8.54
C VAL A 324 -29.57 2.32 9.41
N THR A 325 -29.33 1.01 9.43
CA THR A 325 -30.06 0.12 10.38
C THR A 325 -29.31 -1.11 10.88
N LYS A 326 -27.97 -1.15 10.91
CA LYS A 326 -27.31 -2.07 11.86
C LYS A 326 -26.13 -1.40 12.55
N GLU A 327 -26.28 -1.19 13.85
CA GLU A 327 -25.15 -1.28 14.79
C GLU A 327 -24.35 -2.52 14.41
N ARG A 328 -23.09 -2.34 14.01
CA ARG A 328 -22.22 -3.44 13.61
C ARG A 328 -20.93 -3.30 14.37
N GLU A 329 -20.57 -4.35 15.09
CA GLU A 329 -19.36 -4.39 15.89
C GLU A 329 -18.10 -4.19 15.02
N PHE A 330 -17.15 -3.43 15.57
CA PHE A 330 -15.83 -3.13 15.01
C PHE A 330 -15.19 -4.36 14.36
N GLY A 331 -14.56 -4.25 13.17
CA GLY A 331 -13.80 -5.36 12.58
C GLY A 331 -14.61 -6.59 12.12
N ILE A 332 -15.95 -6.61 12.30
CA ILE A 332 -16.87 -7.65 11.82
C ILE A 332 -17.47 -7.26 10.46
N GLY A 333 -16.64 -6.76 9.54
CA GLY A 333 -17.06 -6.54 8.14
C GLY A 333 -17.30 -7.86 7.40
N ASN A 334 -18.35 -7.94 6.57
CA ASN A 334 -18.60 -9.15 5.78
C ASN A 334 -17.49 -9.35 4.75
N ILE A 335 -16.86 -10.53 4.73
CA ILE A 335 -15.91 -10.86 3.67
C ILE A 335 -16.69 -11.04 2.38
N LYS A 336 -16.59 -10.08 1.45
CA LYS A 336 -17.35 -10.16 0.20
C LYS A 336 -16.78 -11.28 -0.67
N ASN A 337 -17.67 -12.14 -1.18
CA ASN A 337 -17.30 -13.09 -2.22
C ASN A 337 -16.99 -12.31 -3.49
N SER A 338 -15.70 -12.20 -3.82
CA SER A 338 -15.23 -11.46 -5.00
C SER A 338 -15.30 -12.27 -6.30
N VAL A 339 -15.61 -13.58 -6.22
CA VAL A 339 -15.75 -14.48 -7.37
C VAL A 339 -17.20 -14.45 -7.86
N THR A 340 -17.62 -13.30 -8.41
CA THR A 340 -18.96 -13.10 -8.95
C THR A 340 -18.93 -12.62 -10.41
N GLY A 341 -20.06 -12.74 -11.10
CA GLY A 341 -20.22 -12.27 -12.48
C GLY A 341 -19.13 -12.78 -13.45
N PRO A 342 -18.43 -11.90 -14.19
CA PRO A 342 -17.41 -12.32 -15.16
C PRO A 342 -16.19 -13.00 -14.51
N PHE A 343 -15.95 -12.80 -13.22
CA PHE A 343 -14.82 -13.43 -12.52
C PHE A 343 -15.02 -14.93 -12.26
N LEU A 344 -16.26 -15.44 -12.31
CA LEU A 344 -16.55 -16.88 -12.20
C LEU A 344 -15.84 -17.68 -13.31
N LEU A 345 -15.77 -17.13 -14.51
CA LEU A 345 -15.16 -17.77 -15.68
C LEU A 345 -13.62 -17.79 -15.61
N GLY A 346 -13.01 -16.96 -14.77
CA GLY A 346 -11.56 -16.91 -14.58
C GLY A 346 -10.99 -18.01 -13.67
N GLY A 347 -11.86 -18.76 -13.01
CA GLY A 347 -11.48 -19.79 -12.03
C GLY A 347 -11.02 -19.22 -10.69
N THR A 348 -10.91 -20.12 -9.70
CA THR A 348 -10.53 -19.78 -8.33
C THR A 348 -9.16 -20.33 -7.96
N LYS A 349 -8.46 -19.62 -7.08
CA LYS A 349 -7.19 -20.06 -6.50
C LYS A 349 -6.97 -19.40 -5.15
N SER A 350 -7.00 -20.19 -4.08
CA SER A 350 -6.65 -19.72 -2.73
C SER A 350 -5.21 -19.27 -2.65
N ARG A 351 -4.98 -18.23 -1.85
CA ARG A 351 -3.66 -17.71 -1.55
C ARG A 351 -2.91 -18.64 -0.61
N LYS A 352 -1.59 -18.53 -0.62
CA LYS A 352 -0.68 -19.45 0.09
C LYS A 352 0.41 -18.67 0.84
N PRO A 353 0.09 -18.02 1.96
CA PRO A 353 1.05 -17.27 2.77
C PRO A 353 2.34 -18.05 3.02
N GLY A 354 3.51 -17.43 2.86
CA GLY A 354 4.82 -18.06 3.08
C GLY A 354 5.20 -19.18 2.09
N GLN A 355 4.40 -19.45 1.05
CA GLN A 355 4.68 -20.49 0.04
C GLN A 355 4.95 -19.90 -1.36
N TYR A 356 5.14 -18.59 -1.46
CA TYR A 356 5.42 -17.89 -2.71
C TYR A 356 6.93 -17.92 -3.02
N LEU A 357 7.35 -18.80 -3.92
CA LEU A 357 8.76 -18.92 -4.35
C LEU A 357 9.08 -18.00 -5.53
N MET A 358 10.25 -17.35 -5.48
CA MET A 358 10.76 -16.52 -6.58
C MET A 358 11.81 -17.23 -7.43
N ASN A 359 11.88 -16.86 -8.71
CA ASN A 359 13.04 -17.12 -9.56
C ASN A 359 13.89 -15.86 -9.74
N THR A 360 15.07 -16.01 -10.36
CA THR A 360 16.04 -14.94 -10.63
C THR A 360 15.54 -13.80 -11.53
N HIS A 361 14.35 -13.92 -12.12
CA HIS A 361 13.76 -12.95 -13.04
C HIS A 361 12.53 -12.24 -12.45
N GLY A 362 12.26 -12.43 -11.15
CA GLY A 362 11.10 -11.83 -10.52
C GLY A 362 9.76 -12.37 -11.04
N LEU A 363 9.75 -13.62 -11.52
CA LEU A 363 8.52 -14.31 -11.95
C LEU A 363 8.30 -15.54 -11.07
N TYR A 364 7.05 -15.80 -10.71
CA TYR A 364 6.62 -17.03 -10.05
C TYR A 364 6.68 -18.20 -11.06
N ARG A 365 7.88 -18.72 -11.34
CA ARG A 365 8.09 -19.99 -12.04
C ARG A 365 9.56 -20.39 -12.03
N ASN A 366 9.99 -21.12 -11.00
CA ASN A 366 10.93 -22.24 -11.11
C ASN A 366 10.98 -23.02 -9.78
N PRO A 367 10.64 -24.32 -9.73
CA PRO A 367 10.79 -25.13 -8.51
C PRO A 367 12.26 -25.43 -8.15
N LYS A 368 13.24 -24.95 -8.94
CA LYS A 368 14.68 -25.20 -8.75
C LYS A 368 15.46 -24.06 -8.07
N THR A 369 14.80 -23.01 -7.56
CA THR A 369 15.50 -21.86 -6.94
C THR A 369 15.39 -21.88 -5.42
N VAL A 370 16.49 -21.48 -4.77
CA VAL A 370 16.66 -21.38 -3.31
C VAL A 370 15.51 -20.56 -2.70
N PRO A 371 14.93 -20.97 -1.55
CA PRO A 371 13.94 -20.18 -0.85
C PRO A 371 14.50 -18.80 -0.50
N ILE A 372 13.91 -17.73 -1.05
CA ILE A 372 14.21 -16.37 -0.62
C ILE A 372 13.19 -16.01 0.45
N SER A 373 13.65 -15.51 1.60
CA SER A 373 12.77 -15.02 2.65
C SER A 373 11.91 -13.89 2.12
N THR A 374 10.62 -13.90 2.45
CA THR A 374 9.64 -12.87 2.07
C THR A 374 9.29 -11.95 3.24
N ASN A 375 9.77 -12.23 4.45
CA ASN A 375 9.43 -11.48 5.68
C ASN A 375 7.91 -11.21 5.83
N GLU A 376 7.12 -12.26 5.58
CA GLU A 376 5.67 -12.24 5.72
C GLU A 376 5.27 -12.44 7.19
N THR A 377 4.32 -11.64 7.67
CA THR A 377 3.66 -11.76 8.99
C THR A 377 2.15 -11.93 8.84
N ILE A 378 1.46 -12.41 9.86
CA ILE A 378 -0.01 -12.46 9.91
C ILE A 378 -0.49 -11.46 10.95
N HIS A 379 -1.43 -10.60 10.60
CA HIS A 379 -1.98 -9.64 11.56
C HIS A 379 -2.69 -10.37 12.71
N TRP A 380 -2.45 -9.95 13.94
CA TRP A 380 -2.98 -10.61 15.14
C TRP A 380 -4.52 -10.68 15.17
N THR A 381 -5.21 -9.70 14.58
CA THR A 381 -6.68 -9.73 14.45
C THR A 381 -7.19 -10.95 13.67
N VAL A 382 -6.39 -11.53 12.77
CA VAL A 382 -6.75 -12.76 12.06
C VAL A 382 -6.96 -13.90 13.04
N ARG A 383 -6.05 -14.08 14.01
CA ARG A 383 -6.17 -15.14 15.02
C ARG A 383 -7.40 -14.94 15.89
N VAL A 384 -7.63 -13.70 16.34
CA VAL A 384 -8.78 -13.33 17.15
C VAL A 384 -10.09 -13.66 16.41
N LEU A 385 -10.24 -13.17 15.18
CA LEU A 385 -11.45 -13.38 14.36
C LEU A 385 -11.71 -14.86 14.05
N LEU A 386 -10.66 -15.65 13.79
CA LEU A 386 -10.79 -17.09 13.55
C LEU A 386 -11.09 -17.88 14.83
N GLY A 387 -10.44 -17.55 15.95
CA GLY A 387 -10.61 -18.24 17.24
C GLY A 387 -11.99 -18.04 17.87
N LEU A 388 -12.66 -16.94 17.52
CA LEU A 388 -14.05 -16.68 17.89
C LEU A 388 -15.06 -17.40 16.97
N GLY A 389 -14.61 -18.00 15.87
CA GLY A 389 -15.48 -18.61 14.87
C GLY A 389 -16.28 -17.60 14.05
N LEU A 390 -15.91 -16.31 14.11
CA LEU A 390 -16.63 -15.25 13.40
C LEU A 390 -16.40 -15.33 11.88
N ARG A 391 -15.31 -15.95 11.43
CA ARG A 391 -14.90 -15.98 10.02
C ARG A 391 -14.20 -17.28 9.65
N GLU A 392 -14.16 -17.57 8.36
CA GLU A 392 -13.34 -18.63 7.79
C GLU A 392 -12.21 -18.07 6.93
N CYS A 393 -11.07 -18.77 6.94
CA CYS A 393 -9.95 -18.47 6.05
C CYS A 393 -9.40 -19.75 5.42
N PRO A 394 -9.83 -20.10 4.19
CA PRO A 394 -9.35 -21.30 3.50
C PRO A 394 -7.82 -21.36 3.34
N ALA A 395 -7.16 -20.20 3.23
CA ALA A 395 -5.70 -20.09 3.10
C ALA A 395 -4.95 -20.57 4.36
N LEU A 396 -5.57 -20.48 5.54
CA LEU A 396 -4.97 -20.83 6.82
C LEU A 396 -5.46 -22.16 7.42
N ARG A 397 -6.35 -22.90 6.74
CA ARG A 397 -6.92 -24.18 7.24
C ARG A 397 -5.88 -25.24 7.64
N LYS A 398 -4.67 -25.17 7.11
CA LYS A 398 -3.56 -26.11 7.39
C LYS A 398 -2.51 -25.56 8.36
N TYR A 399 -2.72 -24.37 8.90
CA TYR A 399 -1.83 -23.75 9.87
C TYR A 399 -2.32 -24.03 11.29
N SER A 400 -1.37 -24.14 12.22
CA SER A 400 -1.64 -24.04 13.66
C SER A 400 -0.86 -22.88 14.26
N THR A 401 -1.36 -22.30 15.33
CA THR A 401 -0.63 -21.29 16.11
C THR A 401 0.07 -21.94 17.31
N LYS A 402 1.27 -21.45 17.63
CA LYS A 402 1.98 -21.77 18.87
C LYS A 402 2.60 -20.51 19.46
N LEU A 403 2.61 -20.39 20.78
CA LEU A 403 3.37 -19.37 21.47
C LEU A 403 4.85 -19.77 21.46
N GLN A 404 5.73 -18.92 20.96
CA GLN A 404 7.17 -19.13 20.96
C GLN A 404 7.80 -18.23 22.03
N ASN A 405 8.54 -18.84 22.97
CA ASN A 405 9.15 -18.13 24.10
C ASN A 405 9.92 -16.88 23.62
N GLY A 406 9.51 -15.71 24.11
CA GLY A 406 10.15 -14.41 23.82
C GLY A 406 9.99 -13.87 22.39
N THR A 407 9.20 -14.50 21.51
CA THR A 407 9.09 -14.11 20.08
C THR A 407 7.65 -14.00 19.57
N GLY A 408 6.66 -14.11 20.46
CA GLY A 408 5.25 -13.97 20.14
C GLY A 408 4.63 -15.23 19.55
N ILE A 409 3.55 -15.07 18.80
CA ILE A 409 2.79 -16.19 18.21
C ILE A 409 3.31 -16.51 16.82
N VAL A 410 3.47 -17.80 16.53
CA VAL A 410 3.92 -18.30 15.22
C VAL A 410 2.86 -19.21 14.61
N TRP A 411 2.59 -18.98 13.34
CA TRP A 411 1.73 -19.79 12.49
C TRP A 411 2.58 -20.80 11.71
N THR A 412 2.41 -22.09 12.00
CA THR A 412 3.15 -23.17 11.36
C THR A 412 2.26 -23.94 10.40
N LEU A 413 2.68 -24.05 9.13
CA LEU A 413 2.01 -24.86 8.13
C LEU A 413 2.39 -26.34 8.29
N HIS A 414 1.37 -27.20 8.44
CA HIS A 414 1.56 -28.65 8.46
C HIS A 414 1.60 -29.21 7.04
N SER A 415 2.77 -29.67 6.61
CA SER A 415 2.94 -30.42 5.36
C SER A 415 2.75 -31.93 5.62
N LYS A 416 1.99 -32.63 4.77
CA LYS A 416 2.03 -34.10 4.71
C LYS A 416 3.14 -34.52 3.73
N GLY A 417 4.16 -35.24 4.22
CA GLY A 417 5.23 -35.84 3.40
C GLY A 417 6.63 -35.23 3.61
N ASN A 418 7.63 -35.77 2.90
CA ASN A 418 9.07 -35.42 2.96
C ASN A 418 9.40 -34.01 2.40
N VAL A 419 8.77 -32.95 2.92
CA VAL A 419 9.09 -31.56 2.57
C VAL A 419 10.07 -31.00 3.60
N PRO A 420 11.27 -30.53 3.19
CA PRO A 420 12.41 -30.35 4.10
C PRO A 420 12.39 -29.10 4.99
N ARG A 421 11.29 -28.33 5.09
CA ARG A 421 11.18 -27.22 6.05
C ARG A 421 9.71 -26.82 6.26
N ALA A 422 9.27 -26.73 7.51
CA ALA A 422 7.98 -26.15 7.84
C ALA A 422 7.95 -24.65 7.43
N VAL A 423 6.82 -24.18 6.91
CA VAL A 423 6.61 -22.74 6.68
C VAL A 423 6.13 -22.14 8.00
N GLU A 424 6.87 -21.17 8.51
CA GLU A 424 6.56 -20.44 9.73
C GLU A 424 6.37 -18.97 9.41
N LEU A 425 5.25 -18.40 9.87
CA LEU A 425 4.92 -16.99 9.75
C LEU A 425 4.71 -16.44 11.16
N ARG A 426 5.38 -15.34 11.49
CA ARG A 426 5.17 -14.67 12.78
C ARG A 426 3.87 -13.88 12.75
N GLU A 427 3.24 -13.76 13.90
CA GLU A 427 2.22 -12.74 14.10
C GLU A 427 2.89 -11.36 14.10
N ASP A 428 2.24 -10.37 13.49
CA ASP A 428 2.76 -9.01 13.44
C ASP A 428 2.79 -8.39 14.84
N GLU A 429 3.83 -7.62 15.15
CA GLU A 429 3.96 -6.98 16.45
C GLU A 429 2.95 -5.84 16.58
N PHE A 430 2.15 -5.91 17.63
CA PHE A 430 1.18 -4.88 17.93
C PHE A 430 1.88 -3.64 18.49
N CYS A 431 1.83 -2.52 17.76
CA CYS A 431 2.50 -1.29 18.17
C CYS A 431 1.55 -0.34 18.92
N ALA A 432 2.10 0.49 19.81
CA ALA A 432 1.32 1.41 20.65
C ALA A 432 0.48 2.40 19.82
N LEU A 433 0.99 2.89 18.69
CA LEU A 433 0.21 3.79 17.84
C LEU A 433 -0.98 3.09 17.18
N GLU A 434 -0.81 1.84 16.73
CA GLU A 434 -1.93 1.05 16.20
C GLU A 434 -3.00 0.88 17.29
N LYS A 435 -2.58 0.60 18.54
CA LYS A 435 -3.47 0.56 19.70
C LYS A 435 -4.25 1.85 19.88
N ASP A 436 -3.56 2.97 19.99
CA ASP A 436 -4.18 4.26 20.30
C ASP A 436 -5.18 4.67 19.20
N LEU A 437 -4.85 4.39 17.93
CA LEU A 437 -5.73 4.63 16.79
C LEU A 437 -6.96 3.73 16.83
N LEU A 438 -6.79 2.44 17.15
CA LEU A 438 -7.90 1.51 17.28
C LEU A 438 -8.82 1.87 18.45
N GLU A 439 -8.26 2.22 19.61
CA GLU A 439 -9.02 2.67 20.79
C GLU A 439 -9.76 3.98 20.53
N SER A 440 -9.10 4.96 19.92
CA SER A 440 -9.72 6.24 19.57
C SER A 440 -10.86 6.05 18.57
N TRP A 441 -10.71 5.15 17.61
CA TRP A 441 -11.78 4.81 16.69
C TRP A 441 -12.93 4.09 17.40
N MET A 442 -12.64 3.13 18.28
CA MET A 442 -13.66 2.45 19.09
C MET A 442 -14.47 3.43 19.96
N LYS A 443 -13.80 4.41 20.57
CA LYS A 443 -14.41 5.51 21.31
C LYS A 443 -15.33 6.36 20.45
N ALA A 444 -14.85 6.79 19.28
CA ALA A 444 -15.60 7.66 18.36
C ALA A 444 -16.90 7.00 17.84
N GLU A 445 -16.93 5.67 17.76
CA GLU A 445 -18.12 4.90 17.36
C GLU A 445 -19.07 4.58 18.52
N GLY A 446 -18.74 4.97 19.76
CA GLY A 446 -19.58 4.75 20.93
C GLY A 446 -19.50 3.34 21.55
N TYR A 447 -18.51 2.53 21.18
CA TYR A 447 -18.40 1.14 21.70
C TYR A 447 -18.06 1.05 23.20
N GLU A 448 -17.60 2.14 23.84
CA GLU A 448 -17.35 2.15 25.29
C GLU A 448 -18.63 2.12 26.13
N GLN A 449 -19.76 2.65 25.62
CA GLN A 449 -21.01 2.72 26.40
C GLN A 449 -21.66 1.36 26.62
N HIS A 450 -21.32 0.36 25.79
CA HIS A 450 -21.82 -1.01 25.93
C HIS A 450 -20.97 -1.90 26.84
N ALA A 451 -19.72 -1.52 27.13
CA ALA A 451 -18.82 -2.29 27.99
C ALA A 451 -19.18 -2.22 29.50
N GLY A 452 -20.11 -1.34 29.88
CA GLY A 452 -20.48 -1.09 31.29
C GLY A 452 -21.79 -1.72 31.75
N ALA A 453 -22.59 -2.35 30.86
CA ALA A 453 -23.90 -2.86 31.22
C ALA A 453 -23.90 -4.40 31.34
N ASN A 454 -23.68 -4.88 32.56
CA ASN A 454 -23.85 -6.27 33.01
C ASN A 454 -22.99 -7.36 32.35
N SER A 455 -21.87 -7.71 32.99
CA SER A 455 -21.45 -9.12 33.01
C SER A 455 -20.69 -9.47 34.28
N GLY A 456 -21.43 -9.80 35.34
CA GLY A 456 -20.96 -10.71 36.39
C GLY A 456 -20.81 -12.13 35.84
N VAL A 457 -20.00 -12.32 34.80
CA VAL A 457 -19.77 -13.61 34.16
C VAL A 457 -18.39 -14.11 34.58
N SER A 458 -18.41 -15.06 35.52
CA SER A 458 -17.28 -15.93 35.86
C SER A 458 -16.63 -16.50 34.59
N LEU A 459 -15.30 -16.52 34.57
CA LEU A 459 -14.37 -17.05 33.54
C LEU A 459 -14.61 -18.52 33.10
N GLY A 460 -15.72 -19.15 33.48
CA GLY A 460 -16.00 -20.59 33.30
C GLY A 460 -16.99 -20.99 32.19
N LEU A 461 -17.61 -20.07 31.43
CA LEU A 461 -18.67 -20.41 30.47
C LEU A 461 -18.41 -19.80 29.07
N PHE A 462 -17.44 -20.37 28.36
CA PHE A 462 -16.93 -19.85 27.07
C PHE A 462 -17.58 -20.44 25.79
N SER A 463 -18.69 -21.20 25.86
CA SER A 463 -19.21 -21.93 24.67
C SER A 463 -20.39 -21.30 23.93
N GLU A 464 -21.30 -20.56 24.58
CA GLU A 464 -22.49 -19.99 23.91
C GLU A 464 -22.53 -18.45 23.83
N ALA A 465 -21.83 -17.73 24.71
CA ALA A 465 -21.79 -16.26 24.71
C ALA A 465 -21.00 -15.65 23.52
N LYS A 466 -20.23 -16.46 22.78
CA LYS A 466 -19.40 -16.02 21.64
C LYS A 466 -20.17 -15.44 20.46
N LYS A 467 -21.49 -15.60 20.41
CA LYS A 467 -22.32 -15.12 19.29
C LYS A 467 -22.71 -13.65 19.40
N TYR A 468 -22.46 -13.01 20.55
CA TYR A 468 -22.94 -11.66 20.89
C TYR A 468 -21.89 -10.80 21.63
N MET A 469 -20.60 -11.13 21.58
CA MET A 469 -19.55 -10.24 22.10
C MET A 469 -18.99 -9.37 20.98
N SER A 470 -19.04 -8.06 21.20
CA SER A 470 -18.40 -7.08 20.35
C SER A 470 -16.89 -7.25 20.34
N LEU A 471 -16.25 -7.00 19.18
CA LEU A 471 -14.78 -6.99 19.14
C LEU A 471 -14.20 -6.00 20.14
N SER A 472 -14.87 -4.91 20.49
CA SER A 472 -14.46 -4.04 21.62
C SER A 472 -14.35 -4.80 22.95
N GLU A 473 -15.31 -5.66 23.30
CA GLU A 473 -15.26 -6.48 24.53
C GLU A 473 -14.17 -7.55 24.50
N ILE A 474 -13.63 -7.86 23.32
CA ILE A 474 -12.56 -8.85 23.14
C ILE A 474 -11.21 -8.16 23.03
N LEU A 475 -11.16 -7.02 22.33
CA LEU A 475 -9.97 -6.22 22.09
C LEU A 475 -9.60 -5.49 23.37
N ILE A 476 -10.51 -4.81 24.07
CA ILE A 476 -10.17 -4.01 25.27
C ILE A 476 -9.46 -4.86 26.34
N PRO A 477 -9.94 -6.06 26.72
CA PRO A 477 -9.20 -6.95 27.63
C PRO A 477 -7.88 -7.44 27.03
N TRP A 478 -7.85 -7.84 25.75
CA TRP A 478 -6.64 -8.32 25.08
C TRP A 478 -5.54 -7.22 24.94
N LEU A 479 -5.97 -5.98 24.72
CA LEU A 479 -5.14 -4.77 24.67
C LEU A 479 -4.62 -4.37 26.06
N GLY A 480 -5.34 -4.73 27.13
CA GLY A 480 -4.91 -4.58 28.52
C GLY A 480 -3.90 -5.66 28.96
N GLU A 481 -4.07 -6.90 28.50
CA GLU A 481 -3.20 -8.03 28.89
C GLU A 481 -1.82 -8.03 28.20
N THR A 482 -1.68 -7.38 27.03
CA THR A 482 -0.44 -7.35 26.23
C THR A 482 0.62 -6.32 26.69
N GLN A 483 0.42 -5.67 27.84
CA GLN A 483 1.24 -4.55 28.34
C GLN A 483 2.63 -4.88 28.95
N LYS A 484 3.32 -5.97 28.58
CA LYS A 484 4.71 -6.22 29.07
C LYS A 484 5.60 -6.83 27.99
N PRO A 485 6.82 -6.31 27.64
CA PRO A 485 7.56 -5.14 28.15
C PRO A 485 8.04 -4.10 27.09
N THR A 486 8.02 -2.83 27.53
CA THR A 486 8.87 -1.64 27.24
C THR A 486 9.58 -1.42 25.88
N VAL A 487 9.15 -0.39 25.15
CA VAL A 487 10.01 0.51 24.36
C VAL A 487 9.57 1.95 24.64
N HIS A 488 10.48 2.80 25.12
CA HIS A 488 10.22 4.21 25.42
C HIS A 488 10.11 5.03 24.11
N PHE A 489 9.08 5.87 24.03
CA PHE A 489 8.94 6.96 23.06
C PHE A 489 8.76 8.30 23.80
N PRO A 490 9.23 9.42 23.22
CA PRO A 490 9.15 10.74 23.85
C PRO A 490 7.70 11.20 24.02
N ALA A 491 7.44 11.93 25.10
CA ALA A 491 6.12 12.37 25.52
C ALA A 491 5.56 13.56 24.72
N ARG A 492 4.21 13.62 24.65
CA ARG A 492 3.27 14.66 24.19
C ARG A 492 2.85 14.56 22.73
N VAL A 493 1.56 14.64 22.37
CA VAL A 493 0.45 15.43 22.95
C VAL A 493 -0.80 14.56 23.14
N LEU A 494 -1.17 14.30 24.39
CA LEU A 494 -2.54 13.96 24.74
C LEU A 494 -3.30 15.29 24.82
N LEU A 495 -4.31 15.47 23.97
CA LEU A 495 -5.30 16.53 24.17
C LEU A 495 -6.15 16.10 25.37
N GLU A 496 -6.01 16.80 26.49
CA GLU A 496 -6.98 16.70 27.57
C GLU A 496 -8.32 17.30 27.10
N PRO A 497 -9.46 16.68 27.42
CA PRO A 497 -10.76 17.28 27.20
C PRO A 497 -11.07 18.29 28.31
N ASP A 498 -11.83 19.32 27.91
CA ASP A 498 -12.55 20.32 28.71
C ASP A 498 -11.83 21.61 29.10
N GLU A 499 -12.29 22.72 28.51
CA GLU A 499 -12.88 23.78 29.31
C GLU A 499 -14.01 24.47 28.51
N ALA A 500 -15.21 24.42 29.09
CA ALA A 500 -16.41 25.03 28.57
C ALA A 500 -16.28 26.56 28.55
N ILE A 501 -16.40 27.15 27.36
CA ILE A 501 -16.57 28.61 27.22
C ILE A 501 -17.98 28.96 27.69
N THR A 502 -18.07 29.49 28.90
CA THR A 502 -19.24 30.22 29.38
C THR A 502 -19.26 31.58 28.68
N VAL A 503 -20.26 31.80 27.83
CA VAL A 503 -20.53 33.12 27.25
C VAL A 503 -21.31 33.92 28.29
N GLY A 504 -20.62 34.88 28.94
CA GLY A 504 -21.23 35.92 29.76
C GLY A 504 -21.69 37.09 28.90
N SER A 505 -22.87 37.61 29.25
CA SER A 505 -23.69 38.69 28.66
C SER A 505 -22.96 39.91 28.12
#